data_AF-A0A7Z2YFN9-F1
#
_entry.id   AF-A0A7Z2YFN9-F1
#
_cell.length_a   1.000
_cell.length_b   1.000
_cell.length_c   1.000
_cell.angle_alpha   90.00
_cell.angle_beta   90.00
_cell.angle_gamma   90.00
#
_symmetry.space_group_name_H-M   'P 1'
#
loop_
_entity.id
_entity.type
_entity.pdbx_description
1 polymer ?
#
loop_
_entity_poly.entity_id
_entity_poly.type
_entity_poly.pdbx_seq_one_letter_code
_entity_poly.pdbx_strand_id
1 'polypeptide(L)'
;MKNFTFNGVKYSSIASFFRIHQSEINCSLPTFKNRINEGLEIDQAMVAEKKRRGSIKIEPQVIEGKQYLSIPEIATEYGVNHNTMYQRYNRGRRGDELILPKERKDYTPPAMQEPKKKYVPASAETIEYGGIVYTSVKEICREYGVDRGTFRKRRKKGLTIGQCLGQEPIVDGRTVAAKVKHYELDGKHYTAPQLSKMFGVPVGTLRERLKKGASLSQALSKHRLDNGTLLPEAEIERNSNYANVPTMIVDGKAYSSYQALGDDFGIKQHVIRQRIVDLGWSPEEAVMMEGRNKTFVVDDKRFATLQEAADEFGIQIETLRNRRANNWTPRQIVGLDPAPNTTVYTWNGMEFTSINEISDYFGIPKGLMSSRLNRMSLEEAVKLGDQKLVGTGRYNMTILTRDEALATKPSLLYFVKMTIDERVVYKVGITTSTLAERMSGYRKFQWEEVAIGRATLLECYKLEQSIHDMMEDRNIKDIDGSIMDGYTELFDFNEDDVATIKELMAELL
;
A
#
# COMPACT_ATOMS: atom_id res chain seq x y z
N MET A 1 -32.50 -17.15 -28.49
CA MET A 1 -31.95 -16.08 -29.36
C MET A 1 -33.11 -15.45 -30.09
N LYS A 2 -33.32 -14.12 -30.01
CA LYS A 2 -34.38 -13.47 -30.79
C LYS A 2 -34.06 -13.64 -32.28
N ASN A 3 -34.95 -14.28 -33.03
CA ASN A 3 -34.81 -14.40 -34.48
C ASN A 3 -34.86 -12.98 -35.07
N PHE A 4 -33.79 -12.57 -35.75
CA PHE A 4 -33.68 -11.23 -36.33
C PHE A 4 -34.17 -11.30 -37.78
N THR A 5 -35.37 -10.80 -38.05
CA THR A 5 -36.00 -10.85 -39.38
C THR A 5 -36.10 -9.46 -39.97
N PHE A 6 -35.67 -9.32 -41.23
CA PHE A 6 -35.79 -8.08 -41.99
C PHE A 6 -36.19 -8.42 -43.43
N ASN A 7 -37.25 -7.78 -43.95
CA ASN A 7 -37.82 -8.05 -45.27
C ASN A 7 -38.03 -9.54 -45.59
N GLY A 8 -38.52 -10.31 -44.61
CA GLY A 8 -38.80 -11.75 -44.75
C GLY A 8 -37.57 -12.67 -44.66
N VAL A 9 -36.35 -12.12 -44.59
CA VAL A 9 -35.11 -12.89 -44.44
C VAL A 9 -34.75 -13.04 -42.96
N LYS A 10 -34.46 -14.27 -42.54
CA LYS A 10 -34.00 -14.60 -41.17
C LYS A 10 -32.48 -14.51 -41.09
N TYR A 11 -31.97 -13.70 -40.17
CA TYR A 11 -30.56 -13.58 -39.87
C TYR A 11 -30.22 -14.28 -38.55
N SER A 12 -29.05 -14.93 -38.50
CA SER A 12 -28.59 -15.65 -37.31
C SER A 12 -28.19 -14.71 -36.16
N SER A 13 -27.83 -13.46 -36.47
CA SER A 13 -27.51 -12.42 -35.49
C SER A 13 -27.62 -11.00 -36.06
N ILE A 14 -27.70 -10.01 -35.17
CA ILE A 14 -27.58 -8.59 -35.52
C ILE A 14 -26.25 -8.31 -36.23
N ALA A 15 -25.17 -9.02 -35.85
CA ALA A 15 -23.86 -8.86 -36.46
C ALA A 15 -23.79 -9.42 -37.89
N SER A 16 -24.48 -10.53 -38.18
CA SER A 16 -24.55 -11.07 -39.54
C SER A 16 -25.37 -10.16 -40.47
N PHE A 17 -26.46 -9.58 -39.97
CA PHE A 17 -27.21 -8.56 -40.70
C PHE A 17 -26.35 -7.34 -41.03
N PHE A 18 -25.65 -6.81 -40.02
CA PHE A 18 -24.81 -5.62 -40.17
C PHE A 18 -23.67 -5.79 -41.17
N ARG A 19 -23.06 -6.99 -41.25
CA ARG A 19 -21.98 -7.27 -42.21
C ARG A 19 -22.47 -7.31 -43.66
N ILE A 20 -23.67 -7.83 -43.89
CA ILE A 20 -24.26 -7.92 -45.23
C ILE A 20 -24.71 -6.54 -45.71
N HIS A 21 -25.31 -5.76 -44.81
CA HIS A 21 -25.88 -4.43 -45.12
C HIS A 21 -24.97 -3.27 -44.71
N GLN A 22 -23.66 -3.50 -44.60
CA GLN A 22 -22.71 -2.52 -44.06
C GLN A 22 -22.66 -1.22 -44.87
N SER A 23 -22.88 -1.29 -46.18
CA SER A 23 -22.93 -0.14 -47.08
C SER A 23 -24.18 0.74 -46.90
N GLU A 24 -25.26 0.17 -46.35
CA GLU A 24 -26.56 0.83 -46.19
C GLU A 24 -26.76 1.41 -44.77
N ILE A 25 -25.91 1.01 -43.81
CA ILE A 25 -26.01 1.41 -42.40
C ILE A 25 -25.09 2.59 -42.12
N ASN A 26 -25.65 3.70 -41.66
CA ASN A 26 -24.90 4.94 -41.42
C ASN A 26 -24.16 5.01 -40.07
N CYS A 27 -24.12 3.91 -39.32
CA CYS A 27 -23.59 3.89 -37.96
C CYS A 27 -22.74 2.63 -37.69
N SER A 28 -21.97 2.63 -36.60
CA SER A 28 -21.16 1.48 -36.21
C SER A 28 -22.00 0.34 -35.62
N LEU A 29 -21.53 -0.91 -35.73
CA LEU A 29 -22.19 -2.09 -35.18
C LEU A 29 -22.63 -1.95 -33.70
N PRO A 30 -21.80 -1.39 -32.79
CA PRO A 30 -22.24 -1.14 -31.41
C PRO A 30 -23.40 -0.14 -31.31
N THR A 31 -23.38 0.91 -32.13
CA THR A 31 -24.43 1.93 -32.17
C THR A 31 -25.74 1.35 -32.71
N PHE A 32 -25.66 0.58 -33.79
CA PHE A 32 -26.79 -0.14 -34.37
C PHE A 32 -27.41 -1.12 -33.36
N LYS A 33 -26.58 -1.91 -32.67
CA LYS A 33 -27.03 -2.84 -31.64
C LYS A 33 -27.74 -2.13 -30.48
N ASN A 34 -27.21 -0.99 -30.03
CA ASN A 34 -27.84 -0.19 -28.98
C ASN A 34 -29.18 0.38 -29.43
N ARG A 35 -29.30 0.87 -30.67
CA ARG A 35 -30.57 1.37 -31.24
C ARG A 35 -31.66 0.28 -31.26
N ILE A 36 -31.32 -0.92 -31.71
CA ILE A 36 -32.25 -2.07 -31.70
C ILE A 36 -32.64 -2.44 -30.26
N ASN A 37 -31.70 -2.40 -29.31
CA ASN A 37 -31.98 -2.69 -27.90
C ASN A 37 -32.83 -1.59 -27.23
N GLU A 38 -32.70 -0.34 -27.66
CA GLU A 38 -33.54 0.80 -27.26
C GLU A 38 -34.95 0.74 -27.89
N GLY A 39 -35.23 -0.25 -28.75
CA GLY A 39 -36.55 -0.51 -29.33
C GLY A 39 -36.81 0.19 -30.66
N LEU A 40 -35.78 0.72 -31.34
CA LEU A 40 -35.96 1.24 -32.71
C LEU A 40 -36.19 0.10 -33.71
N GLU A 41 -37.13 0.34 -34.63
CA GLU A 41 -37.36 -0.49 -35.81
C GLU A 41 -36.09 -0.56 -36.69
N ILE A 42 -35.91 -1.66 -37.42
CA ILE A 42 -34.66 -1.96 -38.13
C ILE A 42 -34.34 -0.87 -39.16
N ASP A 43 -35.31 -0.47 -39.98
CA ASP A 43 -35.16 0.59 -40.99
C ASP A 43 -34.74 1.93 -40.36
N GLN A 44 -35.36 2.29 -39.24
CA GLN A 44 -35.04 3.52 -38.53
C GLN A 44 -33.64 3.45 -37.90
N ALA A 45 -33.23 2.29 -37.38
CA ALA A 45 -31.92 2.10 -36.78
C ALA A 45 -30.77 2.22 -37.80
N MET A 46 -31.02 1.91 -39.07
CA MET A 46 -30.04 2.03 -40.17
C MET A 46 -29.74 3.49 -40.54
N VAL A 47 -30.74 4.37 -40.47
CA VAL A 47 -30.67 5.76 -41.00
C VAL A 47 -30.68 6.82 -39.89
N ALA A 48 -31.00 6.47 -38.65
CA ALA A 48 -31.07 7.44 -37.55
C ALA A 48 -29.76 8.25 -37.40
N GLU A 49 -29.88 9.57 -37.26
CA GLU A 49 -28.75 10.43 -36.98
C GLU A 49 -28.20 10.20 -35.56
N LYS A 50 -26.94 10.57 -35.35
CA LYS A 50 -26.31 10.49 -34.04
C LYS A 50 -26.96 11.50 -33.10
N LYS A 51 -27.70 11.03 -32.08
CA LYS A 51 -28.13 11.89 -30.96
C LYS A 51 -26.90 12.64 -30.43
N ARG A 52 -26.85 13.95 -30.59
CA ARG A 52 -25.82 14.78 -29.94
C ARG A 52 -26.02 14.55 -28.44
N ARG A 53 -24.98 14.08 -27.73
CA ARG A 53 -25.04 14.04 -26.26
C ARG A 53 -25.33 15.47 -25.82
N GLY A 54 -26.43 15.67 -25.09
CA GLY A 54 -26.75 16.98 -24.55
C GLY A 54 -25.53 17.49 -23.80
N SER A 55 -25.06 18.69 -24.14
CA SER A 55 -24.15 19.40 -23.25
C SER A 55 -24.90 19.56 -21.94
N ILE A 56 -24.33 19.04 -20.87
CA ILE A 56 -24.89 19.26 -19.53
C ILE A 56 -24.83 20.77 -19.33
N LYS A 57 -26.00 21.40 -19.18
CA LYS A 57 -26.09 22.79 -18.76
C LYS A 57 -25.59 22.83 -17.32
N ILE A 58 -24.38 23.35 -17.14
CA ILE A 58 -23.74 23.51 -15.85
C ILE A 58 -24.03 24.94 -15.39
N GLU A 59 -24.32 25.10 -14.10
CA GLU A 59 -24.50 26.43 -13.51
C GLU A 59 -23.17 27.21 -13.55
N PRO A 60 -23.21 28.53 -13.84
CA PRO A 60 -22.01 29.37 -13.81
C PRO A 60 -21.27 29.24 -12.47
N GLN A 61 -19.95 29.12 -12.53
CA GLN A 61 -19.09 28.95 -11.34
C GLN A 61 -18.23 30.20 -11.15
N VAL A 62 -18.17 30.72 -9.93
CA VAL A 62 -17.27 31.83 -9.58
C VAL A 62 -16.00 31.25 -8.96
N ILE A 63 -14.85 31.54 -9.56
CA ILE A 63 -13.53 31.09 -9.11
C ILE A 63 -12.59 32.31 -9.09
N GLU A 64 -11.96 32.57 -7.95
CA GLU A 64 -11.08 33.75 -7.74
C GLU A 64 -11.76 35.06 -8.20
N GLY A 65 -13.07 35.18 -7.97
CA GLY A 65 -13.88 36.34 -8.35
C GLY A 65 -14.23 36.45 -9.84
N LYS A 66 -13.81 35.50 -10.69
CA LYS A 66 -14.20 35.42 -12.11
C LYS A 66 -15.32 34.42 -12.32
N GLN A 67 -16.35 34.80 -13.07
CA GLN A 67 -17.47 33.93 -13.40
C GLN A 67 -17.19 33.17 -14.69
N TYR A 68 -17.26 31.84 -14.62
CA TYR A 68 -17.07 30.93 -15.74
C TYR A 68 -18.39 30.25 -16.09
N LEU A 69 -18.72 30.19 -17.38
CA LEU A 69 -19.98 29.62 -17.86
C LEU A 69 -19.88 28.10 -18.06
N SER A 70 -18.67 27.56 -18.16
CA SER A 70 -18.46 26.14 -18.43
C SER A 70 -17.24 25.56 -17.73
N ILE A 71 -17.32 24.30 -17.30
CA ILE A 71 -16.19 23.57 -16.72
C ILE A 71 -14.98 23.47 -17.68
N PRO A 72 -15.17 23.29 -19.00
CA PRO A 72 -14.05 23.32 -19.94
C PRO A 72 -13.28 24.64 -19.94
N GLU A 73 -13.96 25.77 -19.81
CA GLU A 73 -13.34 27.10 -19.75
C GLU A 73 -12.43 27.24 -18.53
N ILE A 74 -12.91 26.80 -17.36
CA ILE A 74 -12.13 26.76 -16.11
C ILE A 74 -10.91 25.86 -16.26
N ALA A 75 -11.10 24.66 -16.83
CA ALA A 75 -10.03 23.69 -17.03
C ALA A 75 -8.90 24.25 -17.91
N THR A 76 -9.26 24.95 -19.00
CA THR A 76 -8.29 25.61 -19.89
C THR A 76 -7.54 26.73 -19.18
N GLU A 77 -8.27 27.60 -18.47
CA GLU A 77 -7.71 28.79 -17.82
C GLU A 77 -6.70 28.46 -16.71
N TYR A 78 -6.92 27.35 -15.99
CA TYR A 78 -6.07 26.90 -14.88
C TYR A 78 -5.16 25.72 -15.25
N GLY A 79 -5.14 25.31 -16.54
CA GLY A 79 -4.29 24.23 -17.03
C GLY A 79 -4.59 22.85 -16.41
N VAL A 80 -5.81 22.63 -15.92
CA VAL A 80 -6.24 21.37 -15.30
C VAL A 80 -6.90 20.49 -16.37
N ASN A 81 -6.65 19.18 -16.32
CA ASN A 81 -7.31 18.25 -17.24
C ASN A 81 -8.85 18.34 -17.14
N HIS A 82 -9.53 18.51 -18.28
CA HIS A 82 -10.99 18.61 -18.37
C HIS A 82 -11.73 17.47 -17.64
N ASN A 83 -11.23 16.24 -17.73
CA ASN A 83 -11.84 15.09 -17.05
C ASN A 83 -11.67 15.21 -15.53
N THR A 84 -10.53 15.68 -15.04
CA THR A 84 -10.30 15.95 -13.61
C THR A 84 -11.28 17.00 -13.09
N MET A 85 -11.47 18.09 -13.82
CA MET A 85 -12.43 19.14 -13.44
C MET A 85 -13.86 18.62 -13.43
N TYR A 86 -14.23 17.82 -14.42
CA TYR A 86 -15.55 17.18 -14.47
C TYR A 86 -15.79 16.22 -13.30
N GLN A 87 -14.77 15.42 -12.92
CA GLN A 87 -14.84 14.53 -11.76
C GLN A 87 -14.96 15.30 -10.44
N ARG A 88 -14.24 16.43 -10.29
CA ARG A 88 -14.38 17.31 -9.11
C ARG A 88 -15.80 17.87 -9.03
N TYR A 89 -16.36 18.35 -10.15
CA TYR A 89 -17.73 18.84 -10.21
C TYR A 89 -18.77 17.76 -9.87
N ASN A 90 -18.64 16.54 -10.41
CA ASN A 90 -19.55 15.44 -10.09
C ASN A 90 -19.47 14.98 -8.63
N ARG A 91 -18.33 15.22 -7.95
CA ARG A 91 -18.16 14.98 -6.51
C ARG A 91 -18.74 16.09 -5.64
N GLY A 92 -19.46 17.06 -6.23
CA GLY A 92 -20.12 18.14 -5.51
C GLY A 92 -19.25 19.37 -5.26
N ARG A 93 -18.00 19.41 -5.75
CA ARG A 93 -17.12 20.59 -5.60
C ARG A 93 -17.66 21.73 -6.46
N ARG A 94 -17.70 22.95 -5.92
CA ARG A 94 -18.22 24.16 -6.59
C ARG A 94 -17.29 25.35 -6.35
N GLY A 95 -17.38 26.37 -7.20
CA GLY A 95 -16.57 27.57 -7.11
C GLY A 95 -15.08 27.28 -6.90
N ASP A 96 -14.45 27.99 -5.95
CA ASP A 96 -13.02 27.87 -5.63
C ASP A 96 -12.57 26.45 -5.26
N GLU A 97 -13.46 25.57 -4.82
CA GLU A 97 -13.13 24.19 -4.48
C GLU A 97 -12.85 23.32 -5.71
N LEU A 98 -13.26 23.76 -6.90
CA LEU A 98 -12.96 23.07 -8.15
C LEU A 98 -11.46 23.05 -8.45
N ILE A 99 -10.70 23.98 -7.88
CA ILE A 99 -9.26 24.14 -8.10
C ILE A 99 -8.53 23.87 -6.78
N LEU A 100 -7.53 22.99 -6.83
CA LEU A 100 -6.76 22.71 -5.63
C LEU A 100 -5.98 23.96 -5.21
N PRO A 101 -5.70 24.17 -3.92
CA PRO A 101 -4.96 25.34 -3.46
C PRO A 101 -3.64 25.56 -4.22
N LYS A 102 -2.94 24.49 -4.62
CA LYS A 102 -1.67 24.55 -5.37
C LYS A 102 -1.82 24.91 -6.85
N GLU A 103 -3.03 24.80 -7.39
CA GLU A 103 -3.36 25.05 -8.80
C GLU A 103 -3.98 26.44 -8.99
N ARG A 104 -4.21 27.18 -7.90
CA ARG A 104 -4.74 28.56 -7.92
C ARG A 104 -3.65 29.56 -8.31
N LYS A 105 -4.04 30.70 -8.87
CA LYS A 105 -3.11 31.73 -9.36
C LYS A 105 -2.51 32.54 -8.23
N ASP A 106 -3.21 32.64 -7.10
CA ASP A 106 -2.80 33.31 -5.87
C ASP A 106 -1.90 32.45 -4.95
N TYR A 107 -1.60 31.20 -5.35
CA TYR A 107 -0.87 30.27 -4.50
C TYR A 107 0.59 30.66 -4.30
N THR A 108 0.95 30.87 -3.03
CA THR A 108 2.35 30.99 -2.59
C THR A 108 2.77 29.68 -1.90
N PRO A 109 3.84 29.01 -2.37
CA PRO A 109 4.34 27.81 -1.71
C PRO A 109 4.77 28.13 -0.26
N PRO A 110 4.34 27.35 0.74
CA PRO A 110 4.86 27.51 2.09
C PRO A 110 6.38 27.27 2.06
N ALA A 111 7.12 28.04 2.88
CA ALA A 111 8.57 27.94 2.99
C ALA A 111 8.98 26.47 3.19
N MET A 112 9.92 26.02 2.35
CA MET A 112 10.39 24.64 2.33
C MET A 112 11.10 24.35 3.66
N GLN A 113 10.40 23.68 4.58
CA GLN A 113 11.02 23.17 5.81
C GLN A 113 12.10 22.16 5.41
N GLU A 114 13.28 22.25 6.01
CA GLU A 114 14.34 21.28 5.75
C GLU A 114 13.81 19.86 5.98
N PRO A 115 14.06 18.92 5.05
CA PRO A 115 13.60 17.56 5.21
C PRO A 115 14.24 16.98 6.47
N LYS A 116 13.43 16.64 7.48
CA LYS A 116 13.87 15.95 8.69
C LYS A 116 14.75 14.76 8.27
N LYS A 117 16.00 14.72 8.75
CA LYS A 117 16.95 13.63 8.48
C LYS A 117 16.25 12.30 8.78
N LYS A 118 16.10 11.45 7.77
CA LYS A 118 15.50 10.13 7.94
C LYS A 118 16.42 9.30 8.82
N TYR A 119 15.89 8.82 9.95
CA TYR A 119 16.54 7.83 10.79
C TYR A 119 16.84 6.57 9.96
N VAL A 120 18.13 6.19 9.88
CA VAL A 120 18.57 4.92 9.29
C VAL A 120 18.95 4.00 10.44
N PRO A 121 18.22 2.90 10.68
CA PRO A 121 18.56 1.96 11.75
C PRO A 121 19.89 1.27 11.46
N ALA A 122 20.64 0.93 12.51
CA ALA A 122 21.94 0.23 12.41
C ALA A 122 21.85 -1.16 11.72
N SER A 123 20.64 -1.72 11.60
CA SER A 123 20.35 -2.97 10.91
C SER A 123 20.16 -2.83 9.39
N ALA A 124 20.27 -1.63 8.82
CA ALA A 124 20.11 -1.41 7.40
C ALA A 124 21.27 -2.06 6.63
N GLU A 125 20.97 -3.02 5.75
CA GLU A 125 21.96 -3.65 4.87
C GLU A 125 22.60 -2.58 3.97
N THR A 126 23.82 -2.17 4.33
CA THR A 126 24.66 -1.31 3.50
C THR A 126 25.26 -2.12 2.36
N ILE A 127 25.52 -1.46 1.23
CA ILE A 127 26.10 -2.09 0.04
C ILE A 127 27.35 -1.31 -0.33
N GLU A 128 28.48 -1.98 -0.32
CA GLU A 128 29.74 -1.41 -0.78
C GLU A 128 29.98 -1.76 -2.25
N TYR A 129 30.34 -0.76 -3.04
CA TYR A 129 30.75 -0.95 -4.43
C TYR A 129 31.67 0.19 -4.88
N GLY A 130 32.84 -0.15 -5.44
CA GLY A 130 33.80 0.86 -5.91
C GLY A 130 34.40 1.72 -4.80
N GLY A 131 34.48 1.23 -3.56
CA GLY A 131 34.99 1.96 -2.40
C GLY A 131 34.01 2.96 -1.79
N ILE A 132 32.76 3.00 -2.28
CA ILE A 132 31.68 3.83 -1.73
C ILE A 132 30.67 2.91 -1.05
N VAL A 133 30.28 3.29 0.17
CA VAL A 133 29.24 2.59 0.96
C VAL A 133 27.90 3.28 0.75
N TYR A 134 26.95 2.55 0.19
CA TYR A 134 25.59 3.02 -0.04
C TYR A 134 24.65 2.54 1.08
N THR A 135 23.76 3.43 1.53
CA THR A 135 22.82 3.15 2.62
C THR A 135 21.61 2.33 2.18
N SER A 136 21.38 2.24 0.86
CA SER A 136 20.27 1.50 0.29
C SER A 136 20.55 0.99 -1.12
N VAL A 137 19.97 -0.16 -1.46
CA VAL A 137 19.86 -0.65 -2.86
C VAL A 137 19.29 0.44 -3.78
N LYS A 138 18.37 1.27 -3.30
CA LYS A 138 17.75 2.32 -4.11
C LYS A 138 18.73 3.43 -4.48
N GLU A 139 19.65 3.74 -3.57
CA GLU A 139 20.65 4.79 -3.73
C GLU A 139 21.68 4.38 -4.79
N ILE A 140 22.29 3.20 -4.62
CA ILE A 140 23.23 2.65 -5.60
C ILE A 140 22.57 2.43 -6.97
N CYS A 141 21.31 1.96 -7.03
CA CYS A 141 20.60 1.81 -8.29
C CYS A 141 20.34 3.14 -9.00
N ARG A 142 20.11 4.24 -8.26
CA ARG A 142 19.94 5.58 -8.85
C ARG A 142 21.24 6.11 -9.42
N GLU A 143 22.33 5.96 -8.68
CA GLU A 143 23.65 6.42 -9.09
C GLU A 143 24.10 5.77 -10.41
N TYR A 144 23.93 4.45 -10.52
CA TYR A 144 24.34 3.70 -11.70
C TYR A 144 23.22 3.54 -12.75
N GLY A 145 22.08 4.22 -12.59
CA GLY A 145 20.99 4.24 -13.58
C GLY A 145 20.33 2.88 -13.85
N VAL A 146 20.25 2.01 -12.84
CA VAL A 146 19.66 0.66 -12.97
C VAL A 146 18.33 0.57 -12.24
N ASP A 147 17.35 -0.10 -12.84
CA ASP A 147 16.09 -0.40 -12.15
C ASP A 147 16.30 -1.36 -10.97
N ARG A 148 15.69 -1.03 -9.82
CA ARG A 148 15.76 -1.83 -8.59
C ARG A 148 15.27 -3.27 -8.78
N GLY A 149 14.23 -3.47 -9.59
CA GLY A 149 13.70 -4.80 -9.89
C GLY A 149 14.71 -5.64 -10.67
N THR A 150 15.39 -5.02 -11.63
CA THR A 150 16.47 -5.62 -12.41
C THR A 150 17.66 -6.02 -11.53
N PHE A 151 18.13 -5.11 -10.67
CA PHE A 151 19.21 -5.39 -9.71
C PHE A 151 18.89 -6.59 -8.81
N ARG A 152 17.67 -6.65 -8.24
CA ARG A 152 17.23 -7.77 -7.38
C ARG A 152 17.18 -9.10 -8.13
N LYS A 153 16.65 -9.11 -9.37
CA LYS A 153 16.61 -10.33 -10.19
C LYS A 153 18.01 -10.84 -10.50
N ARG A 154 18.96 -9.94 -10.79
CA ARG A 154 20.37 -10.28 -11.04
C ARG A 154 21.04 -10.84 -9.77
N ARG A 155 20.82 -10.21 -8.61
CA ARG A 155 21.34 -10.67 -7.32
C ARG A 155 20.77 -12.04 -6.90
N LYS A 156 19.48 -12.32 -7.16
CA LYS A 156 18.88 -13.65 -6.94
C LYS A 156 19.49 -14.75 -7.81
N LYS A 157 20.07 -14.40 -8.97
CA LYS A 157 20.80 -15.32 -9.84
C LYS A 157 22.27 -15.53 -9.41
N GLY A 158 22.70 -14.91 -8.31
CA GLY A 158 24.07 -15.03 -7.81
C GLY A 158 25.11 -14.18 -8.57
N LEU A 159 24.67 -13.17 -9.33
CA LEU A 159 25.59 -12.27 -10.05
C LEU A 159 26.28 -11.28 -9.08
N THR A 160 27.48 -10.84 -9.44
CA THR A 160 28.27 -9.86 -8.66
C THR A 160 27.54 -8.51 -8.58
N ILE A 161 27.92 -7.65 -7.64
CA ILE A 161 27.33 -6.31 -7.52
C ILE A 161 27.58 -5.50 -8.81
N GLY A 162 28.77 -5.58 -9.40
CA GLY A 162 29.09 -4.91 -10.67
C GLY A 162 28.26 -5.41 -11.85
N GLN A 163 28.03 -6.72 -11.96
CA GLN A 163 27.11 -7.30 -12.94
C GLN A 163 25.66 -6.88 -12.68
N CYS A 164 25.26 -6.78 -11.41
CA CYS A 164 23.93 -6.32 -11.03
C CYS A 164 23.69 -4.87 -11.45
N LEU A 165 24.70 -4.01 -11.31
CA LEU A 165 24.71 -2.60 -11.72
C LEU A 165 24.97 -2.38 -13.21
N GLY A 166 25.18 -3.45 -13.98
CA GLY A 166 25.44 -3.37 -15.42
C GLY A 166 26.79 -2.77 -15.79
N GLN A 167 27.71 -2.67 -14.82
CA GLN A 167 29.09 -2.19 -15.03
C GLN A 167 30.00 -3.33 -15.54
N GLU A 168 29.67 -4.57 -15.17
CA GLU A 168 30.34 -5.76 -15.68
C GLU A 168 29.42 -6.50 -16.67
N PRO A 169 29.96 -7.04 -17.79
CA PRO A 169 29.17 -7.78 -18.75
C PRO A 169 28.65 -9.08 -18.13
N ILE A 170 27.36 -9.37 -18.34
CA ILE A 170 26.74 -10.63 -17.95
C ILE A 170 26.95 -11.63 -19.09
N VAL A 171 27.58 -12.78 -18.80
CA VAL A 171 27.70 -13.87 -19.78
C VAL A 171 26.31 -14.49 -19.97
N ASP A 172 25.68 -14.30 -21.13
CA ASP A 172 24.44 -14.99 -21.46
C ASP A 172 24.73 -16.48 -21.68
N GLY A 173 24.22 -17.35 -20.81
CA GLY A 173 24.37 -18.81 -20.92
C GLY A 173 23.82 -19.38 -22.25
N ARG A 174 23.06 -18.60 -23.02
CA ARG A 174 22.59 -18.96 -24.37
C ARG A 174 23.61 -18.72 -25.49
N THR A 175 24.63 -17.89 -25.27
CA THR A 175 25.63 -17.50 -26.27
C THR A 175 26.99 -18.17 -26.07
N VAL A 176 27.11 -19.10 -25.12
CA VAL A 176 28.34 -19.87 -24.92
C VAL A 176 28.62 -20.70 -26.18
N ALA A 177 29.81 -20.51 -26.78
CA ALA A 177 30.20 -21.07 -28.08
C ALA A 177 29.96 -22.60 -28.18
N ALA A 178 30.14 -23.33 -27.08
CA ALA A 178 29.93 -24.78 -27.01
C ALA A 178 28.48 -25.26 -27.26
N LYS A 179 27.46 -24.39 -27.14
CA LYS A 179 26.04 -24.75 -27.32
C LYS A 179 25.42 -24.26 -28.65
N VAL A 180 26.16 -23.50 -29.46
CA VAL A 180 25.62 -22.89 -30.69
C VAL A 180 25.81 -23.84 -31.87
N LYS A 181 24.73 -24.35 -32.46
CA LYS A 181 24.79 -25.25 -33.62
C LYS A 181 25.34 -24.53 -34.87
N HIS A 182 26.37 -25.11 -35.48
CA HIS A 182 26.98 -24.63 -36.73
C HIS A 182 26.51 -25.47 -37.91
N TYR A 183 26.47 -24.86 -39.09
CA TYR A 183 26.07 -25.47 -40.35
C TYR A 183 27.18 -25.27 -41.36
N GLU A 184 27.54 -26.33 -42.08
CA GLU A 184 28.57 -26.28 -43.11
C GLU A 184 27.98 -25.85 -44.45
N LEU A 185 28.59 -24.86 -45.08
CA LEU A 185 28.29 -24.41 -46.42
C LEU A 185 29.60 -24.07 -47.13
N ASP A 186 29.87 -24.71 -48.27
CA ASP A 186 31.08 -24.53 -49.08
C ASP A 186 32.39 -24.68 -48.29
N GLY A 187 32.47 -25.69 -47.41
CA GLY A 187 33.64 -25.97 -46.58
C GLY A 187 33.89 -24.98 -45.43
N LYS A 188 32.93 -24.09 -45.15
CA LYS A 188 32.98 -23.13 -44.03
C LYS A 188 31.79 -23.33 -43.10
N HIS A 189 32.02 -23.13 -41.80
CA HIS A 189 30.98 -23.25 -40.78
C HIS A 189 30.36 -21.91 -40.44
N TYR A 190 29.02 -21.84 -40.46
CA TYR A 190 28.24 -20.65 -40.13
C TYR A 190 27.16 -20.96 -39.11
N THR A 191 26.80 -19.96 -38.32
CA THR A 191 25.63 -20.01 -37.43
C THR A 191 24.34 -19.66 -38.19
N ALA A 192 23.18 -20.12 -37.69
CA ALA A 192 21.89 -19.78 -38.31
C ALA A 192 21.65 -18.25 -38.47
N PRO A 193 22.04 -17.36 -37.53
CA PRO A 193 21.99 -15.91 -37.73
C PRO A 193 22.90 -15.39 -38.85
N GLN A 194 24.11 -15.93 -38.99
CA GLN A 194 25.03 -15.54 -40.08
C GLN A 194 24.44 -15.93 -41.44
N LEU A 195 23.95 -17.16 -41.57
CA LEU A 195 23.30 -17.63 -42.80
C LEU A 195 22.02 -16.86 -43.12
N SER A 196 21.21 -16.53 -42.10
CA SER A 196 20.02 -15.69 -42.26
C SER A 196 20.37 -14.32 -42.86
N LYS A 197 21.45 -13.69 -42.39
CA LYS A 197 21.92 -12.40 -42.90
C LYS A 197 22.48 -12.51 -44.33
N MET A 198 23.22 -13.58 -44.62
CA MET A 198 23.82 -13.81 -45.94
C MET A 198 22.77 -14.08 -47.03
N PHE A 199 21.77 -14.91 -46.74
CA PHE A 199 20.77 -15.35 -47.72
C PHE A 199 19.44 -14.60 -47.64
N GLY A 200 19.26 -13.74 -46.64
CA GLY A 200 18.06 -12.91 -46.47
C GLY A 200 16.79 -13.70 -46.09
N VAL A 201 16.95 -14.85 -45.43
CA VAL A 201 15.85 -15.67 -44.91
C VAL A 201 15.76 -15.45 -43.40
N PRO A 202 14.58 -15.18 -42.80
CA PRO A 202 14.46 -14.97 -41.37
C PRO A 202 14.98 -16.17 -40.53
N VAL A 203 15.71 -15.87 -39.44
CA VAL A 203 16.31 -16.90 -38.56
C VAL A 203 15.27 -17.91 -38.06
N GLY A 204 14.05 -17.45 -37.75
CA GLY A 204 12.95 -18.31 -37.30
C GLY A 204 12.55 -19.33 -38.37
N THR A 205 12.31 -18.85 -39.59
CA THR A 205 11.97 -19.67 -40.76
C THR A 205 13.07 -20.68 -41.08
N LEU A 206 14.34 -20.26 -41.07
CA LEU A 206 15.48 -21.12 -41.30
C LEU A 206 15.53 -22.28 -40.27
N ARG A 207 15.39 -21.96 -38.98
CA ARG A 207 15.39 -22.96 -37.90
C ARG A 207 14.21 -23.91 -37.99
N GLU A 208 13.03 -23.40 -38.32
CA GLU A 208 11.82 -24.22 -38.45
C GLU A 208 11.93 -25.21 -39.62
N ARG A 209 12.39 -24.75 -40.79
CA ARG A 209 12.61 -25.62 -41.96
C ARG A 209 13.63 -26.73 -41.66
N LEU A 210 14.76 -26.37 -41.05
CA LEU A 210 15.79 -27.34 -40.64
C LEU A 210 15.26 -28.33 -39.59
N LYS A 211 14.44 -27.87 -38.64
CA LYS A 211 13.78 -28.73 -37.64
C LYS A 211 12.79 -29.70 -38.30
N LYS A 212 12.14 -29.28 -39.38
CA LYS A 212 11.20 -30.06 -40.19
C LYS A 212 11.88 -30.94 -41.25
N GLY A 213 13.20 -31.12 -41.18
CA GLY A 213 13.96 -32.03 -42.04
C GLY A 213 14.39 -31.44 -43.39
N ALA A 214 14.22 -30.14 -43.64
CA ALA A 214 14.75 -29.53 -44.86
C ALA A 214 16.28 -29.59 -44.90
N SER A 215 16.84 -29.79 -46.10
CA SER A 215 18.28 -29.63 -46.31
C SER A 215 18.71 -28.18 -46.06
N LEU A 216 20.01 -27.94 -45.83
CA LEU A 216 20.52 -26.58 -45.62
C LEU A 216 20.23 -25.67 -46.83
N SER A 217 20.40 -26.17 -48.05
CA SER A 217 20.12 -25.42 -49.28
C SER A 217 18.62 -25.10 -49.43
N GLN A 218 17.74 -26.06 -49.13
CA GLN A 218 16.29 -25.84 -49.13
C GLN A 218 15.87 -24.82 -48.05
N ALA A 219 16.48 -24.89 -46.87
CA ALA A 219 16.16 -24.00 -45.76
C ALA A 219 16.57 -22.54 -46.04
N LEU A 220 17.65 -22.34 -46.80
CA LEU A 220 18.15 -21.04 -47.26
C LEU A 220 17.44 -20.48 -48.50
N SER A 221 16.58 -21.27 -49.15
CA SER A 221 15.80 -20.80 -50.30
C SER A 221 14.77 -19.73 -49.90
N LYS A 222 14.64 -18.68 -50.72
CA LYS A 222 13.59 -17.65 -50.54
C LYS A 222 12.21 -18.10 -51.04
N HIS A 223 12.19 -19.11 -51.91
CA HIS A 223 10.95 -19.61 -52.49
C HIS A 223 10.15 -20.47 -51.49
N ARG A 224 8.84 -20.54 -51.71
CA ARG A 224 7.94 -21.41 -50.93
C ARG A 224 8.27 -22.86 -51.27
N LEU A 225 8.48 -23.68 -50.24
CA LEU A 225 8.71 -25.12 -50.40
C LEU A 225 7.39 -25.83 -50.70
N ASP A 226 7.44 -26.90 -51.49
CA ASP A 226 6.26 -27.66 -51.87
C ASP A 226 5.65 -28.39 -50.67
N ASN A 227 4.32 -28.53 -50.67
CA ASN A 227 3.59 -29.22 -49.62
C ASN A 227 4.07 -30.69 -49.52
N GLY A 228 4.45 -31.13 -48.32
CA GLY A 228 5.01 -32.47 -48.08
C GLY A 228 6.54 -32.54 -48.10
N THR A 229 7.25 -31.48 -48.51
CA THR A 229 8.73 -31.41 -48.43
C THR A 229 9.23 -31.34 -46.99
N LEU A 230 8.40 -30.78 -46.11
CA LEU A 230 8.68 -30.62 -44.69
C LEU A 230 7.90 -31.68 -43.91
N LEU A 231 8.54 -32.25 -42.89
CA LEU A 231 7.89 -33.19 -41.98
C LEU A 231 6.65 -32.53 -41.32
N PRO A 232 5.51 -33.23 -41.26
CA PRO A 232 4.33 -32.78 -40.52
C PRO A 232 4.65 -32.50 -39.05
N GLU A 233 3.98 -31.53 -38.44
CA GLU A 233 4.23 -31.12 -37.04
C GLU A 233 4.02 -32.26 -36.02
N ALA A 234 3.27 -33.30 -36.39
CA ALA A 234 3.06 -34.51 -35.60
C ALA A 234 4.26 -35.47 -35.60
N GLU A 235 5.07 -35.46 -36.67
CA GLU A 235 6.23 -36.36 -36.88
C GLU A 235 7.56 -35.73 -36.45
N ILE A 236 7.60 -34.41 -36.24
CA ILE A 236 8.74 -33.75 -35.64
C ILE A 236 8.91 -34.32 -34.23
N GLU A 237 10.04 -34.99 -33.96
CA GLU A 237 10.45 -35.37 -32.61
C GLU A 237 10.30 -34.15 -31.71
N ARG A 238 9.24 -34.15 -30.90
CA ARG A 238 9.17 -33.25 -29.77
C ARG A 238 10.34 -33.70 -28.91
N ASN A 239 11.22 -32.77 -28.55
CA ASN A 239 11.98 -32.91 -27.31
C ASN A 239 10.93 -33.00 -26.20
N SER A 240 10.40 -34.21 -26.05
CA SER A 240 9.51 -34.54 -24.99
C SER A 240 10.44 -34.50 -23.81
N ASN A 241 10.30 -33.47 -22.98
CA ASN A 241 10.83 -33.52 -21.61
C ASN A 241 10.25 -34.75 -20.84
N TYR A 242 9.42 -35.56 -21.48
CA TYR A 242 8.83 -36.82 -21.05
C TYR A 242 9.68 -38.07 -21.37
N ALA A 243 10.68 -38.03 -22.26
CA ALA A 243 11.50 -39.20 -22.58
C ALA A 243 12.46 -39.61 -21.43
N ASN A 244 12.65 -38.74 -20.44
CA ASN A 244 13.41 -39.03 -19.21
C ASN A 244 12.52 -39.38 -18.02
N VAL A 245 11.25 -39.75 -18.22
CA VAL A 245 10.44 -40.26 -17.10
C VAL A 245 10.96 -41.67 -16.77
N PRO A 246 11.55 -41.90 -15.59
CA PRO A 246 12.05 -43.21 -15.23
C PRO A 246 10.91 -44.23 -15.26
N THR A 247 11.17 -45.46 -15.71
CA THR A 247 10.21 -46.55 -15.54
C THR A 247 9.96 -46.75 -14.05
N MET A 248 8.72 -46.55 -13.62
CA MET A 248 8.32 -46.63 -12.22
C MET A 248 7.72 -47.99 -11.96
N ILE A 249 8.26 -48.73 -10.99
CA ILE A 249 7.72 -50.03 -10.60
C ILE A 249 6.97 -49.84 -9.28
N VAL A 250 5.72 -50.26 -9.24
CA VAL A 250 4.89 -50.30 -8.03
C VAL A 250 4.15 -51.64 -8.02
N ASP A 251 4.24 -52.38 -6.92
CA ASP A 251 3.60 -53.70 -6.75
C ASP A 251 3.93 -54.70 -7.87
N GLY A 252 5.16 -54.62 -8.41
CA GLY A 252 5.61 -55.47 -9.52
C GLY A 252 5.07 -55.09 -10.90
N LYS A 253 4.25 -54.02 -11.01
CA LYS A 253 3.77 -53.47 -12.29
C LYS A 253 4.62 -52.27 -12.69
N ALA A 254 5.09 -52.27 -13.94
CA ALA A 254 5.90 -51.20 -14.49
C ALA A 254 5.04 -50.14 -15.22
N TYR A 255 5.26 -48.87 -14.91
CA TYR A 255 4.57 -47.73 -15.48
C TYR A 255 5.54 -46.85 -16.25
N SER A 256 5.21 -46.55 -17.51
CA SER A 256 6.02 -45.73 -18.42
C SER A 256 5.74 -44.23 -18.31
N SER A 257 4.77 -43.81 -17.51
CA SER A 257 4.46 -42.39 -17.29
C SER A 257 3.80 -42.13 -15.94
N TYR A 258 3.99 -40.91 -15.41
CA TYR A 258 3.29 -40.45 -14.20
C TYR A 258 1.76 -40.43 -14.36
N GLN A 259 1.27 -40.35 -15.60
CA GLN A 259 -0.17 -40.37 -15.89
C GLN A 259 -0.72 -41.78 -15.78
N ALA A 260 -0.06 -42.77 -16.39
CA ALA A 260 -0.45 -44.18 -16.28
C ALA A 260 -0.43 -44.66 -14.81
N LEU A 261 0.59 -44.23 -14.05
CA LEU A 261 0.65 -44.49 -12.61
C LEU A 261 -0.47 -43.75 -11.85
N GLY A 262 -0.81 -42.52 -12.25
CA GLY A 262 -1.88 -41.73 -11.64
C GLY A 262 -3.27 -42.29 -11.89
N ASP A 263 -3.54 -42.77 -13.09
CA ASP A 263 -4.84 -43.31 -13.49
C ASP A 263 -5.13 -44.63 -12.75
N ASP A 264 -4.13 -45.48 -12.54
CA ASP A 264 -4.27 -46.76 -11.84
C ASP A 264 -4.53 -46.59 -10.33
N PHE A 265 -3.87 -45.61 -9.70
CA PHE A 265 -3.97 -45.34 -8.26
C PHE A 265 -4.92 -44.18 -7.90
N GLY A 266 -5.60 -43.58 -8.88
CA GLY A 266 -6.56 -42.48 -8.67
C GLY A 266 -5.93 -41.15 -8.24
N ILE A 267 -4.66 -40.92 -8.54
CA ILE A 267 -3.90 -39.72 -8.14
C ILE A 267 -3.62 -38.85 -9.37
N LYS A 268 -3.81 -37.53 -9.25
CA LYS A 268 -3.52 -36.60 -10.36
C LYS A 268 -2.03 -36.64 -10.73
N GLN A 269 -1.73 -36.77 -12.03
CA GLN A 269 -0.37 -36.84 -12.60
C GLN A 269 0.62 -35.82 -12.01
N HIS A 270 0.21 -34.56 -11.81
CA HIS A 270 1.11 -33.52 -11.30
C HIS A 270 1.53 -33.75 -9.84
N VAL A 271 0.70 -34.41 -9.04
CA VAL A 271 1.00 -34.77 -7.64
C VAL A 271 2.08 -35.84 -7.60
N ILE A 272 1.95 -36.88 -8.43
CA ILE A 272 2.97 -37.94 -8.58
C ILE A 272 4.29 -37.33 -9.05
N ARG A 273 4.27 -36.49 -10.09
CA ARG A 273 5.47 -35.81 -10.58
C ARG A 273 6.13 -34.99 -9.47
N GLN A 274 5.36 -34.20 -8.71
CA GLN A 274 5.89 -33.39 -7.62
C GLN A 274 6.53 -34.26 -6.53
N ARG A 275 5.86 -35.35 -6.13
CA ARG A 275 6.38 -36.30 -5.12
C ARG A 275 7.70 -36.93 -5.56
N ILE A 276 7.78 -37.42 -6.79
CA ILE A 276 8.97 -38.14 -7.27
C ILE A 276 10.10 -37.17 -7.65
N VAL A 277 9.81 -36.11 -8.42
CA VAL A 277 10.84 -35.22 -8.98
C VAL A 277 11.24 -34.11 -8.01
N ASP A 278 10.28 -33.44 -7.38
CA ASP A 278 10.55 -32.25 -6.58
C ASP A 278 10.83 -32.61 -5.10
N LEU A 279 10.25 -33.72 -4.61
CA LEU A 279 10.41 -34.20 -3.23
C LEU A 279 11.27 -35.47 -3.11
N GLY A 280 11.66 -36.09 -4.23
CA GLY A 280 12.59 -37.24 -4.26
C GLY A 280 12.02 -38.57 -3.76
N TRP A 281 10.69 -38.76 -3.79
CA TRP A 281 10.06 -39.99 -3.30
C TRP A 281 10.25 -41.16 -4.27
N SER A 282 10.24 -42.38 -3.74
CA SER A 282 10.13 -43.57 -4.58
C SER A 282 8.74 -43.68 -5.22
N PRO A 283 8.58 -44.39 -6.35
CA PRO A 283 7.28 -44.54 -6.99
C PRO A 283 6.22 -45.23 -6.12
N GLU A 284 6.63 -46.20 -5.29
CA GLU A 284 5.76 -46.88 -4.33
C GLU A 284 5.26 -45.89 -3.25
N GLU A 285 6.16 -45.15 -2.61
CA GLU A 285 5.79 -44.11 -1.63
C GLU A 285 4.92 -43.01 -2.25
N ALA A 286 5.15 -42.69 -3.52
CA ALA A 286 4.42 -41.66 -4.24
C ALA A 286 2.94 -42.01 -4.45
N VAL A 287 2.58 -43.30 -4.47
CA VAL A 287 1.19 -43.74 -4.64
C VAL A 287 0.55 -44.31 -3.37
N MET A 288 1.34 -44.92 -2.47
CA MET A 288 0.85 -45.50 -1.22
C MET A 288 0.47 -44.46 -0.16
N MET A 289 1.03 -43.25 -0.24
CA MET A 289 0.62 -42.17 0.67
C MET A 289 -0.64 -41.47 0.17
N GLU A 290 -1.78 -41.84 0.77
CA GLU A 290 -2.86 -40.88 1.04
C GLU A 290 -2.20 -39.64 1.62
N GLY A 291 -2.35 -38.51 0.92
CA GLY A 291 -1.50 -37.36 1.13
C GLY A 291 -1.36 -37.06 2.61
N ARG A 292 -0.13 -37.03 3.13
CA ARG A 292 0.14 -36.45 4.45
C ARG A 292 -0.43 -35.03 4.44
N ASN A 293 -1.65 -34.88 4.92
CA ASN A 293 -1.90 -33.81 5.85
C ASN A 293 -0.82 -34.00 6.90
N LYS A 294 0.17 -33.10 6.93
CA LYS A 294 1.17 -33.08 8.00
C LYS A 294 0.37 -33.17 9.30
N THR A 295 0.42 -34.32 9.96
CA THR A 295 -0.28 -34.58 11.21
C THR A 295 0.07 -33.44 12.15
N PHE A 296 -0.94 -32.78 12.68
CA PHE A 296 -0.76 -31.63 13.53
C PHE A 296 -0.75 -32.14 14.96
N VAL A 297 0.36 -31.94 15.67
CA VAL A 297 0.55 -32.43 17.04
C VAL A 297 0.62 -31.23 17.96
N VAL A 298 -0.22 -31.21 18.98
CA VAL A 298 -0.19 -30.22 20.06
C VAL A 298 -0.10 -30.98 21.37
N ASP A 299 0.97 -30.72 22.11
CA ASP A 299 1.36 -31.51 23.29
C ASP A 299 1.38 -33.01 22.93
N ASP A 300 0.49 -33.82 23.52
CA ASP A 300 0.37 -35.27 23.28
C ASP A 300 -0.80 -35.66 22.36
N LYS A 301 -1.61 -34.69 21.91
CA LYS A 301 -2.75 -34.95 21.01
C LYS A 301 -2.29 -34.89 19.55
N ARG A 302 -2.66 -35.92 18.78
CA ARG A 302 -2.35 -36.03 17.34
C ARG A 302 -3.62 -35.88 16.52
N PHE A 303 -3.62 -34.91 15.62
CA PHE A 303 -4.72 -34.65 14.69
C PHE A 303 -4.28 -35.04 13.27
N ALA A 304 -5.12 -35.80 12.57
CA ALA A 304 -4.89 -36.20 11.20
C ALA A 304 -4.96 -34.99 10.25
N THR A 305 -5.80 -34.00 10.58
CA THR A 305 -5.93 -32.76 9.79
C THR A 305 -5.92 -31.50 10.65
N LEU A 306 -5.60 -30.36 10.03
CA LEU A 306 -5.71 -29.06 10.71
C LEU A 306 -7.18 -28.69 10.96
N GLN A 307 -8.13 -29.25 10.20
CA GLN A 307 -9.57 -29.07 10.40
C GLN A 307 -10.04 -29.76 11.68
N GLU A 308 -9.60 -31.00 11.89
CA GLU A 308 -9.89 -31.76 13.11
C GLU A 308 -9.36 -31.05 14.37
N ALA A 309 -8.16 -30.44 14.27
CA ALA A 309 -7.65 -29.59 15.33
C ALA A 309 -8.48 -28.30 15.52
N ALA A 310 -8.93 -27.67 14.43
CA ALA A 310 -9.81 -26.50 14.48
C ALA A 310 -11.14 -26.83 15.19
N ASP A 311 -11.73 -27.97 14.90
CA ASP A 311 -13.00 -28.42 15.48
C ASP A 311 -12.83 -28.74 16.98
N GLU A 312 -11.77 -29.44 17.38
CA GLU A 312 -11.46 -29.76 18.79
C GLU A 312 -11.23 -28.51 19.63
N PHE A 313 -10.45 -27.55 19.13
CA PHE A 313 -10.11 -26.32 19.88
C PHE A 313 -11.13 -25.19 19.66
N GLY A 314 -12.18 -25.40 18.86
CA GLY A 314 -13.23 -24.40 18.61
C GLY A 314 -12.74 -23.15 17.86
N ILE A 315 -11.74 -23.29 16.99
CA ILE A 315 -11.12 -22.17 16.25
C ILE A 315 -11.34 -22.34 14.76
N GLN A 316 -11.64 -21.24 14.06
CA GLN A 316 -11.78 -21.24 12.61
C GLN A 316 -10.52 -21.79 11.90
N ILE A 317 -10.70 -22.69 10.94
CA ILE A 317 -9.60 -23.32 10.19
C ILE A 317 -8.68 -22.30 9.52
N GLU A 318 -9.23 -21.19 9.03
CA GLU A 318 -8.47 -20.13 8.39
C GLU A 318 -7.53 -19.43 9.38
N THR A 319 -7.95 -19.29 10.64
CA THR A 319 -7.10 -18.78 11.72
C THR A 319 -5.93 -19.71 12.00
N LEU A 320 -6.16 -21.03 12.09
CA LEU A 320 -5.08 -22.01 12.26
C LEU A 320 -4.11 -22.00 11.07
N ARG A 321 -4.63 -21.92 9.83
CA ARG A 321 -3.81 -21.83 8.61
C ARG A 321 -2.93 -20.58 8.62
N ASN A 322 -3.50 -19.43 8.95
CA ASN A 322 -2.77 -18.17 9.01
C ASN A 322 -1.69 -18.19 10.11
N ARG A 323 -2.00 -18.67 11.32
CA ARG A 323 -1.02 -18.83 12.41
C ARG A 323 0.11 -19.77 12.02
N ARG A 324 -0.21 -20.90 11.39
CA ARG A 324 0.77 -21.87 10.87
C ARG A 324 1.65 -21.27 9.77
N ALA A 325 1.08 -20.52 8.83
CA ALA A 325 1.84 -19.86 7.76
C ALA A 325 2.81 -18.80 8.29
N ASN A 326 2.51 -18.21 9.45
CA ASN A 326 3.38 -17.29 10.18
C ASN A 326 4.37 -18.00 11.13
N ASN A 327 4.55 -19.33 11.01
CA ASN A 327 5.47 -20.14 11.81
C ASN A 327 5.25 -20.09 13.34
N TRP A 328 3.99 -19.99 13.79
CA TRP A 328 3.66 -20.07 15.22
C TRP A 328 3.88 -21.51 15.74
N THR A 329 4.11 -21.68 17.06
CA THR A 329 4.24 -23.02 17.66
C THR A 329 2.88 -23.74 17.65
N PRO A 330 2.83 -25.08 17.74
CA PRO A 330 1.55 -25.80 17.73
C PRO A 330 0.57 -25.34 18.82
N ARG A 331 1.05 -25.09 20.05
CA ARG A 331 0.25 -24.55 21.16
C ARG A 331 -0.26 -23.13 20.87
N GLN A 332 0.57 -22.25 20.28
CA GLN A 332 0.14 -20.91 19.86
C GLN A 332 -0.88 -20.95 18.71
N ILE A 333 -0.71 -21.88 17.76
CA ILE A 333 -1.62 -22.04 16.62
C ILE A 333 -3.04 -22.33 17.12
N VAL A 334 -3.18 -23.20 18.12
CA VAL A 334 -4.47 -23.53 18.74
C VAL A 334 -4.87 -22.58 19.87
N GLY A 335 -4.11 -21.49 20.10
CA GLY A 335 -4.45 -20.48 21.10
C GLY A 335 -4.32 -20.93 22.56
N LEU A 336 -3.58 -22.01 22.84
CA LEU A 336 -3.23 -22.41 24.21
C LEU A 336 -2.11 -21.53 24.79
N ASP A 337 -1.22 -21.03 23.93
CA ASP A 337 -0.17 -20.09 24.29
C ASP A 337 -0.43 -18.72 23.61
N PRO A 338 0.00 -17.60 24.21
CA PRO A 338 -0.19 -16.27 23.63
C PRO A 338 0.53 -16.11 22.29
N ALA A 339 -0.02 -15.24 21.44
CA ALA A 339 0.54 -14.99 20.11
C ALA A 339 2.00 -14.48 20.18
N PRO A 340 2.86 -14.78 19.20
CA PRO A 340 4.23 -14.28 19.16
C PRO A 340 4.26 -12.75 19.26
N ASN A 341 5.12 -12.23 20.13
CA ASN A 341 5.24 -10.79 20.46
C ASN A 341 4.04 -10.18 21.20
N THR A 342 3.18 -11.00 21.81
CA THR A 342 2.17 -10.50 22.75
C THR A 342 2.84 -10.10 24.04
N THR A 343 2.56 -8.88 24.52
CA THR A 343 2.99 -8.45 25.84
C THR A 343 2.16 -9.19 26.90
N VAL A 344 2.84 -10.00 27.71
CA VAL A 344 2.23 -10.67 28.87
C VAL A 344 2.50 -9.81 30.10
N TYR A 345 1.44 -9.44 30.80
CA TYR A 345 1.53 -8.66 32.03
C TYR A 345 1.29 -9.58 33.21
N THR A 346 2.22 -9.59 34.17
CA THR A 346 2.11 -10.47 35.34
C THR A 346 1.71 -9.67 36.58
N TRP A 347 0.81 -10.21 37.39
CA TRP A 347 0.37 -9.63 38.65
C TRP A 347 0.05 -10.73 39.66
N ASN A 348 0.78 -10.77 40.78
CA ASN A 348 0.59 -11.77 41.84
C ASN A 348 0.51 -13.22 41.33
N GLY A 349 1.31 -13.57 40.33
CA GLY A 349 1.34 -14.91 39.72
C GLY A 349 0.24 -15.18 38.70
N MET A 350 -0.65 -14.22 38.42
CA MET A 350 -1.56 -14.26 37.28
C MET A 350 -0.93 -13.61 36.06
N GLU A 351 -1.18 -14.18 34.89
CA GLU A 351 -0.74 -13.64 33.61
C GLU A 351 -1.94 -13.09 32.84
N PHE A 352 -1.82 -11.86 32.38
CA PHE A 352 -2.79 -11.20 31.52
C PHE A 352 -2.18 -11.01 30.13
N THR A 353 -2.89 -11.45 29.10
CA THR A 353 -2.43 -11.34 27.70
C THR A 353 -3.09 -10.18 26.97
N SER A 354 -4.09 -9.56 27.59
CA SER A 354 -4.87 -8.47 27.03
C SER A 354 -5.06 -7.34 28.02
N ILE A 355 -4.93 -6.10 27.55
CA ILE A 355 -5.28 -4.91 28.32
C ILE A 355 -6.75 -4.94 28.76
N ASN A 356 -7.63 -5.60 28.00
CA ASN A 356 -9.03 -5.76 28.42
C ASN A 356 -9.13 -6.59 29.70
N GLU A 357 -8.44 -7.73 29.78
CA GLU A 357 -8.49 -8.60 30.96
C GLU A 357 -7.98 -7.86 32.20
N ILE A 358 -6.91 -7.08 32.04
CA ILE A 358 -6.38 -6.20 33.09
C ILE A 358 -7.43 -5.15 33.49
N SER A 359 -8.05 -4.50 32.51
CA SER A 359 -9.04 -3.44 32.74
C SER A 359 -10.26 -3.98 33.50
N ASP A 360 -10.76 -5.15 33.10
CA ASP A 360 -11.90 -5.81 33.73
C ASP A 360 -11.54 -6.31 35.14
N TYR A 361 -10.33 -6.85 35.32
CA TYR A 361 -9.86 -7.34 36.62
C TYR A 361 -9.68 -6.23 37.66
N PHE A 362 -9.10 -5.08 37.26
CA PHE A 362 -8.85 -3.97 38.16
C PHE A 362 -9.98 -2.91 38.18
N GLY A 363 -11.00 -3.05 37.34
CA GLY A 363 -12.08 -2.08 37.21
C GLY A 363 -11.68 -0.74 36.60
N ILE A 364 -10.52 -0.66 35.93
CA ILE A 364 -9.97 0.58 35.38
C ILE A 364 -10.38 0.71 33.90
N PRO A 365 -10.87 1.86 33.42
CA PRO A 365 -11.23 2.04 32.02
C PRO A 365 -10.09 1.69 31.05
N LYS A 366 -10.37 0.86 30.04
CA LYS A 366 -9.40 0.39 29.04
C LYS A 366 -8.51 1.49 28.46
N GLY A 367 -9.10 2.62 28.09
CA GLY A 367 -8.35 3.74 27.52
C GLY A 367 -7.32 4.31 28.49
N LEU A 368 -7.67 4.38 29.78
CA LEU A 368 -6.79 4.83 30.85
C LEU A 368 -5.69 3.80 31.13
N MET A 369 -6.06 2.53 31.26
CA MET A 369 -5.10 1.43 31.47
C MET A 369 -4.10 1.33 30.31
N SER A 370 -4.57 1.41 29.06
CA SER A 370 -3.70 1.40 27.88
C SER A 370 -2.74 2.58 27.84
N SER A 371 -3.21 3.79 28.16
CA SER A 371 -2.37 4.99 28.22
C SER A 371 -1.26 4.86 29.28
N ARG A 372 -1.58 4.24 30.43
CA ARG A 372 -0.62 4.00 31.51
C ARG A 372 0.40 2.94 31.14
N LEU A 373 -0.02 1.77 30.67
CA LEU A 373 0.90 0.69 30.30
C LEU A 373 1.87 1.06 29.16
N ASN A 374 1.60 2.12 28.41
CA ASN A 374 2.56 2.70 27.46
C ASN A 374 3.72 3.48 28.12
N ARG A 375 3.58 3.90 29.39
CA ARG A 375 4.50 4.82 30.08
C ARG A 375 4.99 4.32 31.44
N MET A 376 4.36 3.29 32.00
CA MET A 376 4.67 2.75 33.34
C MET A 376 4.34 1.26 33.42
N SER A 377 4.82 0.61 34.48
CA SER A 377 4.56 -0.81 34.78
C SER A 377 3.10 -1.07 35.17
N LEU A 378 2.65 -2.33 35.10
CA LEU A 378 1.30 -2.71 35.55
C LEU A 378 1.08 -2.37 37.04
N GLU A 379 2.10 -2.58 37.86
CA GLU A 379 2.02 -2.27 39.29
C GLU A 379 1.82 -0.78 39.57
N GLU A 380 2.57 0.08 38.89
CA GLU A 380 2.38 1.53 38.97
C GLU A 380 1.02 1.97 38.42
N ALA A 381 0.58 1.35 37.31
CA ALA A 381 -0.69 1.67 36.68
C ALA A 381 -1.89 1.36 37.57
N VAL A 382 -1.84 0.24 38.32
CA VAL A 382 -2.88 -0.17 39.27
C VAL A 382 -2.87 0.70 40.53
N LYS A 383 -1.68 1.04 41.08
CA LYS A 383 -1.56 1.91 42.25
C LYS A 383 -2.20 3.29 42.05
N LEU A 384 -2.23 3.81 40.81
CA LEU A 384 -2.83 5.11 40.48
C LEU A 384 -4.38 5.11 40.41
N GLY A 385 -5.05 3.95 40.47
CA GLY A 385 -6.52 3.84 40.55
C GLY A 385 -7.28 4.52 39.40
N ASP A 386 -8.52 4.96 39.61
CA ASP A 386 -9.36 5.55 38.55
C ASP A 386 -9.15 7.05 38.30
N GLN A 387 -8.08 7.64 38.83
CA GLN A 387 -7.79 9.05 38.61
C GLN A 387 -7.50 9.32 37.12
N LYS A 388 -8.48 9.95 36.46
CA LYS A 388 -8.40 10.44 35.09
C LYS A 388 -7.54 11.70 35.13
N LEU A 389 -6.29 11.58 34.69
CA LEU A 389 -5.46 12.75 34.36
C LEU A 389 -6.12 13.42 33.15
N VAL A 390 -7.06 14.34 33.42
CA VAL A 390 -7.59 15.29 32.43
C VAL A 390 -6.38 15.97 31.80
N GLY A 391 -6.38 16.18 30.48
CA GLY A 391 -5.23 16.71 29.75
C GLY A 391 -4.86 18.11 30.22
N THR A 392 -4.03 18.20 31.26
CA THR A 392 -3.54 19.43 31.88
C THR A 392 -2.37 19.96 31.07
N GLY A 393 -2.65 20.78 30.05
CA GLY A 393 -1.69 21.66 29.39
C GLY A 393 -0.32 21.06 28.98
N ARG A 394 0.64 21.95 28.71
CA ARG A 394 2.04 21.57 28.42
C ARG A 394 2.81 21.18 29.69
N TYR A 395 2.38 21.69 30.84
CA TYR A 395 2.98 21.46 32.15
C TYR A 395 1.92 20.95 33.11
N ASN A 396 2.28 19.98 33.94
CA ASN A 396 1.40 19.48 34.98
C ASN A 396 2.17 19.12 36.25
N MET A 397 1.47 19.05 37.38
CA MET A 397 2.09 18.78 38.68
C MET A 397 2.88 17.47 38.69
N THR A 398 2.39 16.42 38.01
CA THR A 398 3.07 15.12 37.95
C THR A 398 4.42 15.19 37.24
N ILE A 399 4.53 15.94 36.14
CA ILE A 399 5.77 16.15 35.39
C ILE A 399 6.72 17.00 36.22
N LEU A 400 6.24 18.11 36.78
CA LEU A 400 7.07 19.03 37.56
C LEU A 400 7.55 18.42 38.88
N THR A 401 6.80 17.47 39.46
CA THR A 401 7.26 16.76 40.67
C THR A 401 8.32 15.69 40.34
N ARG A 402 8.32 15.15 39.12
CA ARG A 402 9.26 14.10 38.69
C ARG A 402 10.55 14.64 38.10
N ASP A 403 10.50 15.83 37.48
CA ASP A 403 11.63 16.46 36.80
C ASP A 403 12.02 17.76 37.51
N GLU A 404 12.90 17.64 38.50
CA GLU A 404 13.39 18.75 39.32
C GLU A 404 14.11 19.83 38.48
N ALA A 405 14.81 19.42 37.42
CA ALA A 405 15.51 20.34 36.52
C ALA A 405 14.52 21.19 35.71
N LEU A 406 13.40 20.59 35.29
CA LEU A 406 12.32 21.32 34.64
C LEU A 406 11.56 22.22 35.62
N ALA A 407 11.30 21.75 36.84
CA ALA A 407 10.57 22.48 37.87
C ALA A 407 11.27 23.78 38.30
N THR A 408 12.61 23.73 38.41
CA THR A 408 13.46 24.87 38.81
C THR A 408 13.80 25.82 37.66
N LYS A 409 13.33 25.53 36.44
CA LYS A 409 13.65 26.34 35.26
C LYS A 409 13.07 27.76 35.38
N PRO A 410 13.87 28.82 35.15
CA PRO A 410 13.38 30.19 35.13
C PRO A 410 12.25 30.37 34.13
N SER A 411 11.12 30.91 34.61
CA SER A 411 9.88 31.01 33.85
C SER A 411 9.14 32.32 34.16
N LEU A 412 8.22 32.67 33.27
CA LEU A 412 7.38 33.85 33.37
C LEU A 412 5.92 33.41 33.50
N LEU A 413 5.22 33.93 34.49
CA LEU A 413 3.76 33.98 34.50
C LEU A 413 3.37 35.32 33.85
N TYR A 414 2.62 35.29 32.75
CA TYR A 414 2.19 36.47 32.03
C TYR A 414 0.69 36.67 32.16
N PHE A 415 0.30 37.92 32.29
CA PHE A 415 -1.08 38.38 32.22
C PHE A 415 -1.18 39.45 31.15
N VAL A 416 -1.97 39.15 30.11
CA VAL A 416 -2.09 40.01 28.94
C VAL A 416 -3.56 40.29 28.63
N LYS A 417 -3.81 41.49 28.14
CA LYS A 417 -5.09 41.90 27.57
C LYS A 417 -5.04 41.70 26.07
N MET A 418 -6.08 41.16 25.48
CA MET A 418 -6.17 40.88 24.05
C MET A 418 -7.52 41.35 23.49
N THR A 419 -7.55 41.64 22.19
CA THR A 419 -8.80 41.92 21.48
C THR A 419 -9.07 40.81 20.47
N ILE A 420 -10.16 40.07 20.67
CA ILE A 420 -10.62 38.98 19.80
C ILE A 420 -12.05 39.33 19.37
N ASP A 421 -12.31 39.42 18.07
CA ASP A 421 -13.64 39.73 17.50
C ASP A 421 -14.32 40.94 18.17
N GLU A 422 -13.55 42.04 18.33
CA GLU A 422 -13.98 43.29 19.00
C GLU A 422 -14.29 43.17 20.50
N ARG A 423 -14.13 41.99 21.10
CA ARG A 423 -14.23 41.74 22.54
C ARG A 423 -12.86 41.86 23.21
N VAL A 424 -12.80 42.59 24.31
CA VAL A 424 -11.64 42.60 25.21
C VAL A 424 -11.66 41.30 26.01
N VAL A 425 -10.56 40.56 25.96
CA VAL A 425 -10.38 39.32 26.72
C VAL A 425 -9.03 39.35 27.42
N TYR A 426 -8.92 38.63 28.53
CA TYR A 426 -7.69 38.54 29.30
C TYR A 426 -7.15 37.12 29.28
N LYS A 427 -5.83 36.99 29.21
CA LYS A 427 -5.14 35.70 29.19
C LYS A 427 -4.09 35.63 30.29
N VAL A 428 -4.18 34.61 31.13
CA VAL A 428 -3.19 34.28 32.17
C VAL A 428 -2.51 32.98 31.76
N GLY A 429 -1.19 32.99 31.60
CA GLY A 429 -0.47 31.78 31.23
C GLY A 429 1.01 31.78 31.59
N ILE A 430 1.65 30.61 31.50
CA ILE A 430 3.09 30.45 31.80
C ILE A 430 3.95 30.20 30.56
N THR A 431 5.20 30.67 30.60
CA THR A 431 6.21 30.37 29.55
C THR A 431 7.62 30.28 30.11
N THR A 432 8.47 29.46 29.48
CA THR A 432 9.91 29.39 29.77
C THR A 432 10.75 30.23 28.79
N SER A 433 10.09 30.93 27.86
CA SER A 433 10.69 31.81 26.85
C SER A 433 10.36 33.27 27.16
N THR A 434 10.73 34.21 26.29
CA THR A 434 10.26 35.60 26.45
C THR A 434 8.77 35.74 26.13
N LEU A 435 8.10 36.75 26.70
CA LEU A 435 6.69 37.05 26.39
C LEU A 435 6.52 37.36 24.90
N ALA A 436 7.42 38.14 24.30
CA ALA A 436 7.39 38.46 22.88
C ALA A 436 7.47 37.21 21.97
N GLU A 437 8.33 36.24 22.32
CA GLU A 437 8.40 34.96 21.61
C GLU A 437 7.11 34.15 21.78
N ARG A 438 6.54 34.10 22.99
CA ARG A 438 5.27 33.40 23.24
C ARG A 438 4.12 34.03 22.46
N MET A 439 4.05 35.36 22.43
CA MET A 439 3.01 36.11 21.71
C MET A 439 3.21 36.14 20.19
N SER A 440 4.37 35.71 19.67
CA SER A 440 4.61 35.62 18.23
C SER A 440 3.64 34.67 17.50
N GLY A 441 3.12 33.65 18.20
CA GLY A 441 2.08 32.75 17.69
C GLY A 441 0.70 33.41 17.57
N TYR A 442 0.49 34.54 18.25
CA TYR A 442 -0.78 35.27 18.33
C TYR A 442 -0.74 36.62 17.60
N ARG A 443 0.19 36.81 16.65
CA ARG A 443 0.35 38.05 15.86
C ARG A 443 -0.91 38.56 15.15
N LYS A 444 -1.91 37.69 14.96
CA LYS A 444 -3.21 38.05 14.37
C LYS A 444 -4.08 38.91 15.31
N PHE A 445 -3.78 38.90 16.60
CA PHE A 445 -4.54 39.59 17.63
C PHE A 445 -3.73 40.76 18.19
N GLN A 446 -4.41 41.87 18.49
CA GLN A 446 -3.81 42.96 19.26
C GLN A 446 -3.75 42.55 20.72
N TRP A 447 -2.62 42.79 21.38
CA TRP A 447 -2.41 42.45 22.78
C TRP A 447 -1.57 43.51 23.48
N GLU A 448 -1.78 43.63 24.79
CA GLU A 448 -1.10 44.54 25.69
C GLU A 448 -0.66 43.78 26.95
N GLU A 449 0.55 44.07 27.44
CA GLU A 449 1.06 43.52 28.68
C GLU A 449 0.39 44.18 29.88
N VAL A 450 -0.23 43.37 30.75
CA VAL A 450 -0.90 43.85 31.96
C VAL A 450 -0.02 43.67 33.20
N ALA A 451 0.57 42.48 33.35
CA ALA A 451 1.55 42.16 34.40
C ALA A 451 2.41 40.94 34.03
N ILE A 452 3.61 40.87 34.61
CA ILE A 452 4.53 39.73 34.49
C ILE A 452 5.12 39.42 35.87
N GLY A 453 5.03 38.15 36.28
CA GLY A 453 5.74 37.58 37.43
C GLY A 453 6.91 36.70 36.98
N ARG A 454 8.00 36.66 37.75
CA ARG A 454 9.24 35.93 37.41
C ARG A 454 9.62 34.96 38.52
N ALA A 455 9.43 33.67 38.29
CA ALA A 455 9.74 32.67 39.30
C ALA A 455 10.21 31.35 38.65
N THR A 456 10.34 30.31 39.46
CA THR A 456 10.54 28.95 38.94
C THR A 456 9.29 28.45 38.21
N LEU A 457 9.45 27.52 37.27
CA LEU A 457 8.32 26.96 36.53
C LEU A 457 7.26 26.35 37.46
N LEU A 458 7.68 25.74 38.57
CA LEU A 458 6.78 25.17 39.57
C LEU A 458 5.95 26.24 40.30
N GLU A 459 6.57 27.35 40.71
CA GLU A 459 5.88 28.45 41.38
C GLU A 459 4.91 29.15 40.42
N CYS A 460 5.36 29.44 39.19
CA CYS A 460 4.49 30.01 38.15
C CYS A 460 3.28 29.11 37.87
N TYR A 461 3.49 27.78 37.77
CA TYR A 461 2.40 26.82 37.55
C TYR A 461 1.42 26.76 38.72
N LYS A 462 1.92 26.75 39.97
CA LYS A 462 1.04 26.76 41.15
C LYS A 462 0.17 28.01 41.20
N LEU A 463 0.74 29.19 40.94
CA LEU A 463 -0.03 30.42 40.96
C LEU A 463 -1.00 30.50 39.79
N GLU A 464 -0.62 30.08 38.59
CA GLU A 464 -1.52 29.97 37.42
C GLU A 464 -2.76 29.13 37.75
N GLN A 465 -2.56 27.93 38.30
CA GLN A 465 -3.68 27.05 38.69
C GLN A 465 -4.54 27.71 39.78
N SER A 466 -3.94 28.35 40.77
CA SER A 466 -4.70 29.08 41.80
C SER A 466 -5.53 30.22 41.22
N ILE A 467 -5.03 30.94 40.21
CA ILE A 467 -5.79 32.01 39.54
C ILE A 467 -6.93 31.40 38.72
N HIS A 468 -6.67 30.33 37.97
CA HIS A 468 -7.70 29.66 37.17
C HIS A 468 -8.82 29.09 38.04
N ASP A 469 -8.48 28.49 39.18
CA ASP A 469 -9.47 27.97 40.15
C ASP A 469 -10.26 29.10 40.81
N MET A 470 -9.59 30.20 41.19
CA MET A 470 -10.24 31.36 41.81
C MET A 470 -11.20 32.07 40.85
N MET A 471 -10.88 32.08 39.56
CA MET A 471 -11.56 32.85 38.53
C MET A 471 -12.31 31.99 37.50
N GLU A 472 -12.64 30.74 37.86
CA GLU A 472 -13.26 29.77 36.95
C GLU A 472 -14.60 30.28 36.39
N ASP A 473 -15.35 31.05 37.18
CA ASP A 473 -16.64 31.64 36.81
C ASP A 473 -16.52 32.75 35.75
N ARG A 474 -15.32 33.34 35.59
CA ARG A 474 -15.00 34.36 34.58
C ARG A 474 -14.42 33.76 33.30
N ASN A 475 -14.28 32.44 33.21
CA ASN A 475 -13.69 31.76 32.06
C ASN A 475 -14.61 31.84 30.81
N ILE A 476 -14.03 32.19 29.67
CA ILE A 476 -14.72 32.33 28.39
C ILE A 476 -14.80 30.97 27.70
N LYS A 477 -16.01 30.40 27.59
CA LYS A 477 -16.24 29.04 27.05
C LYS A 477 -16.71 29.01 25.60
N ASP A 478 -17.04 30.16 25.03
CA ASP A 478 -17.52 30.34 23.65
C ASP A 478 -16.40 30.48 22.62
N ILE A 479 -15.13 30.60 23.07
CA ILE A 479 -13.95 30.58 22.21
C ILE A 479 -13.36 29.16 22.21
N ASP A 480 -13.18 28.57 21.04
CA ASP A 480 -12.65 27.21 20.88
C ASP A 480 -11.24 27.15 20.28
N GLY A 481 -10.67 25.94 20.25
CA GLY A 481 -9.32 25.69 19.73
C GLY A 481 -9.14 25.91 18.22
N SER A 482 -10.20 26.22 17.46
CA SER A 482 -10.08 26.65 16.06
C SER A 482 -9.63 28.10 15.93
N ILE A 483 -9.90 28.91 16.96
CA ILE A 483 -9.57 30.35 17.02
C ILE A 483 -8.17 30.56 17.60
N MET A 484 -7.87 29.92 18.74
CA MET A 484 -6.61 30.10 19.45
C MET A 484 -6.23 28.88 20.31
N ASP A 485 -4.93 28.55 20.34
CA ASP A 485 -4.38 27.56 21.28
C ASP A 485 -4.37 28.11 22.73
N GLY A 486 -4.68 27.26 23.71
CA GLY A 486 -4.86 27.68 25.10
C GLY A 486 -6.12 28.53 25.32
N TYR A 487 -7.20 28.25 24.59
CA TYR A 487 -8.51 28.90 24.74
C TYR A 487 -9.13 28.73 26.13
N THR A 488 -8.75 27.67 26.86
CA THR A 488 -9.17 27.42 28.25
C THR A 488 -8.57 28.41 29.26
N GLU A 489 -7.61 29.22 28.86
CA GLU A 489 -6.91 30.20 29.71
C GLU A 489 -7.39 31.64 29.43
N LEU A 490 -8.58 31.81 28.84
CA LEU A 490 -9.18 33.10 28.49
C LEU A 490 -10.29 33.49 29.46
N PHE A 491 -10.30 34.75 29.88
CA PHE A 491 -11.19 35.25 30.93
C PHE A 491 -11.80 36.60 30.55
N ASP A 492 -13.01 36.85 31.06
CA ASP A 492 -13.73 38.11 30.98
C ASP A 492 -13.64 38.83 32.33
N PHE A 493 -12.55 39.57 32.54
CA PHE A 493 -12.25 40.24 33.81
C PHE A 493 -12.75 41.68 33.84
N ASN A 494 -13.31 42.07 34.98
CA ASN A 494 -13.57 43.48 35.29
C ASN A 494 -12.31 44.16 35.87
N GLU A 495 -12.38 45.45 36.16
CA GLU A 495 -11.23 46.21 36.68
C GLU A 495 -10.74 45.72 38.05
N ASP A 496 -11.65 45.25 38.92
CA ASP A 496 -11.33 44.72 40.25
C ASP A 496 -10.62 43.35 40.15
N ASP A 497 -11.07 42.49 39.24
CA ASP A 497 -10.45 41.19 38.94
C ASP A 497 -9.02 41.40 38.42
N VAL A 498 -8.83 42.37 37.51
CA VAL A 498 -7.51 42.75 36.99
C VAL A 498 -6.59 43.25 38.10
N ALA A 499 -7.10 44.06 39.04
CA ALA A 499 -6.31 44.55 40.18
C ALA A 499 -5.90 43.40 41.11
N THR A 500 -6.82 42.49 41.40
CA THR A 500 -6.59 41.31 42.25
C THR A 500 -5.50 40.41 41.66
N ILE A 501 -5.56 40.12 40.36
CA ILE A 501 -4.55 39.29 39.68
C ILE A 501 -3.19 39.99 39.65
N LYS A 502 -3.15 41.31 39.45
CA LYS A 502 -1.89 42.08 39.53
C LYS A 502 -1.24 41.96 40.92
N GLU A 503 -2.03 42.01 41.98
CA GLU A 503 -1.53 41.89 43.36
C GLU A 503 -1.00 40.48 43.62
N LEU A 504 -1.73 39.43 43.21
CA LEU A 504 -1.27 38.04 43.30
C LEU A 504 0.03 37.79 42.51
N MET A 505 0.15 38.36 41.32
CA MET A 505 1.36 38.21 40.50
C MET A 505 2.56 38.99 41.05
N ALA A 506 2.33 40.03 41.88
CA ALA A 506 3.39 40.78 42.52
C ALA A 506 4.14 39.95 43.59
N GLU A 507 3.54 38.88 44.10
CA GLU A 507 4.21 37.92 44.99
C GLU A 507 5.29 37.08 44.29
N LEU A 508 5.30 37.07 42.94
CA LEU A 508 6.31 36.40 42.12
C LEU A 508 7.38 37.37 41.57
N LEU A 509 7.47 38.59 42.08
CA LEU A 509 8.56 39.55 41.78
C LEU A 509 9.66 39.44 42.83
#